data_AF-A0A946NNP9-F1
#
_entry.id   AF-A0A946NNP9-F1
#
_cell.length_a   1.000
_cell.length_b   1.000
_cell.length_c   1.000
_cell.angle_alpha   90.00
_cell.angle_beta   90.00
_cell.angle_gamma   90.00
#
_symmetry.space_group_name_H-M   'P 1'
#
loop_
_entity.id
_entity.type
_entity.pdbx_description
1 polymer ?
#
loop_
_entity_poly.entity_id
_entity_poly.type
_entity_poly.pdbx_seq_one_letter_code
_entity_poly.pdbx_strand_id
1 'polypeptide(L)'
;MEQNKFDPLQFIGFLLISVILMFWFYDNQSNIIENQQGAGVENVLDQVEDDSISLNNTEEDYNDFEVDEDFTEEVITLENDNILFEISTNGADIKKLLLKDFNNYNDDPLFLVNNNKSIFSYNIPIGRNSIISSRDLNYSAEIIKDKSILKLTAVIDTQRSLELTYSLEENSSILDFDLRLNDSDRNSSYDQLELVWGKDSFRNSKSIDYEN
;
A
#
# COMPACT_ATOMS: atom_id res chain seq x y z
N MET A 1 -5.24 57.05 -22.12
CA MET A 1 -5.38 56.13 -20.97
C MET A 1 -6.82 55.68 -20.95
N GLU A 2 -7.10 54.43 -21.28
CA GLU A 2 -8.46 53.90 -21.16
C GLU A 2 -8.72 53.51 -19.70
N GLN A 3 -9.95 53.73 -19.24
CA GLN A 3 -10.38 53.29 -17.91
C GLN A 3 -10.94 51.88 -18.05
N ASN A 4 -10.26 50.91 -17.44
CA ASN A 4 -10.75 49.54 -17.42
C ASN A 4 -12.05 49.49 -16.60
N LYS A 5 -13.18 49.21 -17.27
CA LYS A 5 -14.50 49.19 -16.62
C LYS A 5 -14.72 47.82 -16.00
N PHE A 6 -14.96 47.82 -14.69
CA PHE A 6 -15.33 46.61 -13.94
C PHE A 6 -16.57 45.95 -14.58
N ASP A 7 -16.42 44.70 -15.03
CA ASP A 7 -17.53 43.87 -15.52
C ASP A 7 -18.04 42.97 -14.38
N PRO A 8 -19.28 43.17 -13.90
CA PRO A 8 -19.86 42.33 -12.86
C PRO A 8 -20.00 40.85 -13.26
N LEU A 9 -20.19 40.53 -14.54
CA LEU A 9 -20.29 39.13 -15.00
C LEU A 9 -18.92 38.46 -14.94
N GLN A 10 -17.85 39.17 -15.27
CA GLN A 10 -16.48 38.67 -15.12
C GLN A 10 -16.14 38.43 -13.64
N PHE A 11 -16.58 39.32 -12.73
CA PHE A 11 -16.42 39.12 -11.29
C PHE A 11 -17.20 37.91 -10.76
N ILE A 12 -18.45 37.72 -11.18
CA ILE A 12 -19.24 36.51 -10.88
C ILE A 12 -18.54 35.25 -11.39
N GLY A 13 -17.95 35.29 -12.59
CA GLY A 13 -17.18 34.19 -13.16
C GLY A 13 -15.97 33.81 -12.31
N PHE A 14 -15.16 34.78 -11.90
CA PHE A 14 -14.02 34.53 -11.00
C PHE A 14 -14.44 33.98 -9.63
N LEU A 15 -15.51 34.51 -9.04
CA LEU A 15 -16.03 34.03 -7.75
C LEU A 15 -16.46 32.55 -7.86
N LEU A 16 -17.18 32.18 -8.92
CA LEU A 16 -17.62 30.81 -9.17
C LEU A 16 -16.43 29.86 -9.38
N ILE A 17 -15.42 30.30 -10.14
CA ILE A 17 -14.17 29.54 -10.34
C ILE A 17 -13.43 29.34 -9.01
N SER A 18 -13.31 30.38 -8.17
CA SER A 18 -12.67 30.26 -6.85
C SER A 18 -13.38 29.27 -5.93
N VAL A 19 -14.72 29.22 -5.94
CA VAL A 19 -15.48 28.23 -5.15
C VAL A 19 -15.24 26.80 -5.66
N ILE A 20 -15.21 26.58 -6.97
CA ILE A 20 -14.88 25.26 -7.56
C ILE A 20 -13.44 24.86 -7.20
N LEU A 21 -12.47 25.76 -7.32
CA LEU A 21 -11.07 25.49 -6.98
C LEU A 21 -10.87 25.22 -5.49
N MET A 22 -11.60 25.91 -4.60
CA MET A 22 -11.51 25.68 -3.15
C MET A 22 -12.16 24.36 -2.74
N PHE A 23 -13.27 23.96 -3.39
CA PHE A 23 -13.86 22.65 -3.22
C PHE A 23 -12.93 21.54 -3.74
N TRP A 24 -12.35 21.71 -4.93
CA TRP A 24 -11.39 20.77 -5.51
C TRP A 24 -10.10 20.64 -4.69
N PHE A 25 -9.64 21.73 -4.06
CA PHE A 25 -8.49 21.69 -3.16
C PHE A 25 -8.80 20.94 -1.85
N TYR A 26 -10.01 21.09 -1.30
CA TYR A 26 -10.47 20.35 -0.12
C TYR A 26 -10.59 18.83 -0.42
N ASP A 27 -11.09 18.48 -1.60
CA ASP A 27 -11.25 17.09 -2.09
C ASP A 27 -9.91 16.38 -2.40
N ASN A 28 -8.80 17.14 -2.52
CA ASN A 28 -7.53 16.65 -3.07
C ASN A 28 -6.30 16.86 -2.17
N GLN A 29 -6.48 17.12 -0.87
CA GLN A 29 -5.35 17.45 0.03
C GLN A 29 -4.29 16.33 0.14
N SER A 30 -4.68 15.07 0.01
CA SER A 30 -3.79 13.90 0.14
C SER A 30 -2.72 13.78 -0.96
N ASN A 31 -2.95 14.31 -2.17
CA ASN A 31 -2.14 13.99 -3.35
C ASN A 31 -1.02 15.00 -3.66
N ILE A 32 -0.85 16.05 -2.86
CA ILE A 32 -0.05 17.23 -3.25
C ILE A 32 1.41 17.18 -2.74
N ILE A 33 1.75 16.24 -1.85
CA ILE A 33 3.07 16.21 -1.17
C ILE A 33 4.11 15.35 -1.91
N GLU A 34 3.73 14.25 -2.56
CA GLU A 34 4.69 13.24 -3.03
C GLU A 34 5.40 13.59 -4.36
N ASN A 35 4.79 14.42 -5.21
CA ASN A 35 5.26 14.66 -6.58
C ASN A 35 6.37 15.74 -6.73
N GLN A 36 7.27 15.89 -5.74
CA GLN A 36 8.47 16.74 -5.84
C GLN A 36 9.74 16.16 -5.17
N GLN A 37 10.25 15.03 -5.66
CA GLN A 37 11.66 14.65 -5.46
C GLN A 37 12.31 14.26 -6.79
N GLY A 38 13.45 14.88 -7.15
CA GLY A 38 14.03 14.68 -8.49
C GLY A 38 15.32 15.42 -8.89
N ALA A 39 16.08 16.03 -7.96
CA ALA A 39 17.43 16.57 -8.24
C ALA A 39 18.27 16.77 -6.95
N GLY A 40 19.56 16.40 -6.98
CA GLY A 40 20.58 16.80 -5.97
C GLY A 40 21.29 18.12 -6.34
N VAL A 41 22.28 18.66 -5.62
CA VAL A 41 23.10 18.28 -4.43
C VAL A 41 23.73 19.59 -3.84
N GLU A 42 24.51 19.71 -2.75
CA GLU A 42 25.31 18.80 -1.89
C GLU A 42 25.61 19.45 -0.50
N ASN A 43 25.79 18.64 0.57
CA ASN A 43 26.30 19.01 1.93
C ASN A 43 25.41 20.00 2.77
N VAL A 44 25.55 20.17 4.10
CA VAL A 44 26.57 19.79 5.12
C VAL A 44 25.86 19.26 6.40
N LEU A 45 26.57 18.55 7.29
CA LEU A 45 26.11 18.19 8.65
C LEU A 45 25.99 19.40 9.58
N ASP A 46 25.09 19.33 10.58
CA ASP A 46 25.48 19.33 12.00
C ASP A 46 24.35 18.77 12.91
N GLN A 47 24.68 18.36 14.14
CA GLN A 47 23.73 17.86 15.15
C GLN A 47 23.38 18.94 16.18
N VAL A 48 22.25 18.78 16.89
CA VAL A 48 22.12 18.89 18.37
C VAL A 48 20.65 18.60 18.79
N GLU A 49 20.47 17.94 19.92
CA GLU A 49 19.19 17.77 20.63
C GLU A 49 18.87 19.02 21.46
N ASP A 50 17.60 19.44 21.55
CA ASP A 50 17.10 20.07 22.79
C ASP A 50 15.60 19.80 22.96
N ASP A 51 15.16 19.78 24.21
CA ASP A 51 13.85 19.30 24.66
C ASP A 51 12.93 20.50 24.96
N SER A 52 11.75 20.57 24.35
CA SER A 52 10.80 21.66 24.65
C SER A 52 9.32 21.24 24.62
N ILE A 53 8.87 20.72 25.76
CA ILE A 53 7.45 20.45 26.03
C ILE A 53 6.69 21.79 26.17
N SER A 54 5.68 22.05 25.31
CA SER A 54 4.77 23.20 25.48
C SER A 54 3.29 22.83 25.34
N LEU A 55 2.65 22.73 26.51
CA LEU A 55 1.22 22.64 26.81
C LEU A 55 0.21 23.15 25.75
N ASN A 56 -0.72 22.26 25.43
CA ASN A 56 -2.17 22.46 25.30
C ASN A 56 -2.70 23.76 24.64
N ASN A 57 -3.46 23.58 23.56
CA ASN A 57 -4.69 24.34 23.36
C ASN A 57 -5.76 23.44 22.70
N THR A 58 -7.02 23.55 23.13
CA THR A 58 -8.09 22.62 22.70
C THR A 58 -9.02 23.29 21.69
N GLU A 59 -9.08 22.74 20.48
CA GLU A 59 -10.23 22.84 19.57
C GLU A 59 -10.53 21.42 19.07
N GLU A 60 -11.80 20.99 19.09
CA GLU A 60 -12.22 19.63 18.71
C GLU A 60 -12.31 19.52 17.17
N ASP A 61 -11.23 19.10 16.52
CA ASP A 61 -11.24 18.82 15.08
C ASP A 61 -11.61 17.36 14.79
N TYR A 62 -12.57 17.14 13.91
CA TYR A 62 -13.24 15.85 13.71
C TYR A 62 -12.59 15.02 12.59
N ASN A 63 -11.26 14.98 12.58
CA ASN A 63 -10.43 14.34 11.54
C ASN A 63 -9.15 13.68 12.09
N ASP A 64 -9.14 13.28 13.36
CA ASP A 64 -8.07 12.41 13.88
C ASP A 64 -8.28 10.98 13.37
N PHE A 65 -7.77 10.71 12.16
CA PHE A 65 -7.32 9.38 11.82
C PHE A 65 -6.04 9.15 12.61
N GLU A 66 -6.14 8.35 13.69
CA GLU A 66 -4.97 7.80 14.36
C GLU A 66 -4.10 7.09 13.31
N VAL A 67 -3.05 7.78 12.85
CA VAL A 67 -1.87 7.09 12.32
C VAL A 67 -1.34 6.29 13.50
N ASP A 68 -1.38 4.98 13.39
CA ASP A 68 -0.93 4.05 14.43
C ASP A 68 0.59 4.23 14.65
N GLU A 69 0.97 5.20 15.50
CA GLU A 69 2.36 5.56 15.80
C GLU A 69 3.13 4.40 16.47
N ASP A 70 2.41 3.41 17.01
CA ASP A 70 2.94 2.17 17.58
C ASP A 70 2.98 1.01 16.55
N PHE A 71 2.56 1.20 15.29
CA PHE A 71 2.52 0.12 14.29
C PHE A 71 3.90 -0.51 14.07
N THR A 72 4.01 -1.78 14.44
CA THR A 72 5.22 -2.58 14.29
C THR A 72 5.06 -3.60 13.18
N GLU A 73 5.98 -3.60 12.21
CA GLU A 73 5.99 -4.60 11.13
C GLU A 73 6.30 -5.99 11.68
N GLU A 74 5.36 -6.93 11.53
CA GLU A 74 5.55 -8.36 11.77
C GLU A 74 5.75 -9.10 10.45
N VAL A 75 6.60 -10.13 10.45
CA VAL A 75 6.81 -11.02 9.30
C VAL A 75 6.39 -12.43 9.68
N ILE A 76 5.33 -12.90 9.05
CA ILE A 76 4.63 -14.16 9.37
C ILE A 76 5.00 -15.22 8.34
N THR A 77 5.30 -16.43 8.81
CA THR A 77 5.72 -17.54 7.95
C THR A 77 4.55 -18.51 7.71
N LEU A 78 4.23 -18.77 6.44
CA LEU A 78 3.42 -19.91 6.02
C LEU A 78 4.35 -20.98 5.43
N GLU A 79 4.19 -22.23 5.83
CA GLU A 79 5.16 -23.29 5.54
C GLU A 79 4.49 -24.68 5.55
N ASN A 80 4.80 -25.46 4.51
CA ASN A 80 4.52 -26.90 4.44
C ASN A 80 5.79 -27.64 3.99
N ASP A 81 5.69 -28.91 3.58
CA ASP A 81 6.87 -29.68 3.14
C ASP A 81 7.46 -29.18 1.79
N ASN A 82 6.62 -28.66 0.88
CA ASN A 82 7.02 -28.24 -0.46
C ASN A 82 7.59 -26.81 -0.52
N ILE A 83 7.02 -25.86 0.23
CA ILE A 83 7.27 -24.42 0.09
C ILE A 83 7.31 -23.67 1.43
N LEU A 84 7.92 -22.47 1.41
CA LEU A 84 7.88 -21.50 2.50
C LEU A 84 7.62 -20.10 1.94
N PHE A 85 6.64 -19.41 2.52
CA PHE A 85 6.29 -18.02 2.30
C PHE A 85 6.57 -17.19 3.56
N GLU A 86 7.12 -15.98 3.39
CA GLU A 86 7.12 -14.95 4.43
C GLU A 86 6.33 -13.74 3.94
N ILE A 87 5.32 -13.34 4.71
CA ILE A 87 4.37 -12.27 4.40
C ILE A 87 4.47 -11.22 5.51
N SER A 88 4.50 -9.94 5.15
CA SER A 88 4.55 -8.83 6.11
C SER A 88 3.16 -8.29 6.46
N THR A 89 2.98 -7.80 7.69
CA THR A 89 1.82 -6.98 8.06
C THR A 89 1.85 -5.57 7.46
N ASN A 90 3.00 -5.10 6.99
CA ASN A 90 3.14 -3.87 6.22
C ASN A 90 2.86 -4.16 4.74
N GLY A 91 1.78 -3.60 4.19
CA GLY A 91 1.41 -3.73 2.78
C GLY A 91 1.06 -5.14 2.28
N ALA A 92 0.84 -6.09 3.21
CA ALA A 92 0.69 -7.52 2.93
C ALA A 92 1.87 -8.12 2.12
N ASP A 93 3.05 -7.53 2.24
CA ASP A 93 4.10 -7.69 1.22
C ASP A 93 4.85 -9.02 1.31
N ILE A 94 4.99 -9.74 0.19
CA ILE A 94 5.67 -11.03 0.14
C ILE A 94 7.18 -10.82 0.21
N LYS A 95 7.75 -11.03 1.41
CA LYS A 95 9.18 -10.86 1.72
C LYS A 95 10.03 -11.95 1.05
N LYS A 96 9.55 -13.20 1.10
CA LYS A 96 10.27 -14.40 0.64
C LYS A 96 9.30 -15.47 0.12
N LEU A 97 9.72 -16.18 -0.92
CA LEU A 97 9.09 -17.40 -1.40
C LEU A 97 10.18 -18.40 -1.81
N LEU A 98 10.28 -19.51 -1.09
CA LEU A 98 11.21 -20.63 -1.30
C LEU A 98 10.44 -21.87 -1.76
N LEU A 99 10.95 -22.52 -2.82
CA LEU A 99 10.58 -23.90 -3.17
C LEU A 99 11.62 -24.85 -2.56
N LYS A 100 11.19 -25.77 -1.69
CA LYS A 100 12.09 -26.60 -0.86
C LYS A 100 12.71 -27.77 -1.62
N ASP A 101 11.95 -28.41 -2.51
CA ASP A 101 12.40 -29.55 -3.31
C ASP A 101 13.27 -29.17 -4.52
N PHE A 102 13.59 -27.88 -4.68
CA PHE A 102 14.22 -27.35 -5.89
C PHE A 102 15.46 -26.51 -5.57
N ASN A 103 16.49 -26.70 -6.39
CA ASN A 103 17.68 -25.84 -6.41
C ASN A 103 17.75 -25.01 -7.71
N ASN A 104 18.54 -23.95 -7.68
CA ASN A 104 18.90 -23.14 -8.83
C ASN A 104 20.03 -23.79 -9.64
N TYR A 105 20.47 -23.12 -10.71
CA TYR A 105 21.52 -23.58 -11.61
C TYR A 105 22.94 -23.71 -11.03
N ASN A 106 23.18 -23.23 -9.80
CA ASN A 106 24.43 -23.39 -9.02
C ASN A 106 24.31 -24.42 -7.88
N ASP A 107 23.16 -25.11 -7.77
CA ASP A 107 22.79 -26.00 -6.67
C ASP A 107 22.45 -25.28 -5.31
N ASP A 108 22.19 -23.97 -5.31
CA ASP A 108 21.62 -23.25 -4.14
C ASP A 108 20.08 -23.41 -4.06
N PRO A 109 19.42 -23.25 -2.89
CA PRO A 109 17.96 -23.34 -2.76
C PRO A 109 17.17 -22.35 -3.65
N LEU A 110 16.05 -22.80 -4.22
CA LEU A 110 15.29 -22.05 -5.22
C LEU A 110 14.31 -21.01 -4.63
N PHE A 111 14.77 -19.76 -4.54
CA PHE A 111 13.90 -18.63 -4.22
C PHE A 111 13.21 -18.08 -5.48
N LEU A 112 11.88 -17.95 -5.43
CA LEU A 112 11.08 -17.22 -6.43
C LEU A 112 10.94 -15.73 -6.08
N VAL A 113 10.86 -15.41 -4.80
CA VAL A 113 10.88 -14.05 -4.22
C VAL A 113 11.89 -14.04 -3.09
N ASN A 114 12.69 -12.98 -2.99
CA ASN A 114 13.60 -12.75 -1.86
C ASN A 114 13.88 -11.24 -1.73
N ASN A 115 14.07 -10.74 -0.50
CA ASN A 115 14.35 -9.33 -0.20
C ASN A 115 13.36 -8.33 -0.87
N ASN A 116 12.04 -8.49 -0.65
CA ASN A 116 10.99 -7.58 -1.16
C ASN A 116 10.96 -7.38 -2.69
N LYS A 117 11.58 -8.27 -3.49
CA LYS A 117 11.64 -8.18 -4.97
C LYS A 117 10.34 -8.61 -5.68
N SER A 118 9.20 -8.31 -5.09
CA SER A 118 7.87 -8.57 -5.63
C SER A 118 6.91 -7.44 -5.26
N ILE A 119 6.02 -7.11 -6.18
CA ILE A 119 4.84 -6.27 -5.97
C ILE A 119 3.64 -7.14 -6.29
N PHE A 120 2.70 -7.26 -5.34
CA PHE A 120 1.42 -7.92 -5.53
C PHE A 120 0.39 -7.16 -4.70
N SER A 121 -0.33 -6.24 -5.33
CA SER A 121 -1.27 -5.35 -4.63
C SER A 121 -2.47 -5.00 -5.50
N TYR A 122 -3.51 -4.49 -4.86
CA TYR A 122 -4.75 -4.11 -5.53
C TYR A 122 -5.01 -2.61 -5.37
N ASN A 123 -5.26 -1.95 -6.50
CA ASN A 123 -5.75 -0.58 -6.55
C ASN A 123 -7.28 -0.63 -6.44
N ILE A 124 -7.81 -0.18 -5.31
CA ILE A 124 -9.22 -0.27 -4.94
C ILE A 124 -9.85 1.13 -5.06
N PRO A 125 -10.83 1.36 -5.96
CA PRO A 125 -11.52 2.65 -6.05
C PRO A 125 -12.48 2.82 -4.87
N ILE A 126 -12.16 3.70 -3.92
CA ILE A 126 -12.90 3.91 -2.66
C ILE A 126 -13.78 5.16 -2.68
N GLY A 127 -14.26 5.57 -3.86
CA GLY A 127 -15.26 6.62 -4.00
C GLY A 127 -15.23 7.30 -5.36
N ARG A 128 -15.82 8.50 -5.41
CA ARG A 128 -15.68 9.37 -6.59
C ARG A 128 -14.26 9.94 -6.60
N ASN A 129 -13.42 9.39 -7.47
CA ASN A 129 -12.07 9.84 -7.78
C ASN A 129 -10.98 9.59 -6.71
N SER A 130 -11.24 8.75 -5.70
CA SER A 130 -10.23 8.25 -4.74
C SER A 130 -9.94 6.76 -4.96
N ILE A 131 -8.67 6.38 -4.85
CA ILE A 131 -8.15 5.02 -4.99
C ILE A 131 -7.17 4.77 -3.83
N ILE A 132 -7.24 3.60 -3.19
CA ILE A 132 -6.26 3.14 -2.21
C ILE A 132 -5.53 1.91 -2.76
N SER A 133 -4.21 1.84 -2.59
CA SER A 133 -3.41 0.65 -2.89
C SER A 133 -3.36 -0.25 -1.66
N SER A 134 -3.61 -1.55 -1.82
CA SER A 134 -3.49 -2.52 -0.72
C SER A 134 -2.06 -2.68 -0.19
N ARG A 135 -1.04 -2.17 -0.91
CA ARG A 135 0.35 -2.15 -0.47
C ARG A 135 0.63 -1.04 0.56
N ASP A 136 -0.26 -0.06 0.63
CA ASP A 136 -0.05 1.19 1.38
C ASP A 136 -0.79 1.13 2.74
N LEU A 137 -1.28 -0.06 3.11
CA LEU A 137 -2.08 -0.33 4.29
C LEU A 137 -1.29 -1.14 5.33
N ASN A 138 -1.46 -0.79 6.59
CA ASN A 138 -1.01 -1.58 7.74
C ASN A 138 -2.10 -2.60 8.12
N TYR A 139 -1.70 -3.85 8.33
CA TYR A 139 -2.63 -4.95 8.60
C TYR A 139 -2.45 -5.53 10.01
N SER A 140 -3.56 -5.76 10.71
CA SER A 140 -3.59 -6.67 11.87
C SER A 140 -3.67 -8.12 11.42
N ALA A 141 -2.98 -9.03 12.11
CA ALA A 141 -2.86 -10.43 11.72
C ALA A 141 -3.63 -11.41 12.62
N GLU A 142 -4.29 -12.38 12.02
CA GLU A 142 -4.97 -13.49 12.70
C GLU A 142 -4.53 -14.83 12.07
N ILE A 143 -3.81 -15.64 12.84
CA ILE A 143 -3.40 -16.99 12.44
C ILE A 143 -4.58 -17.95 12.72
N ILE A 144 -5.36 -18.25 11.67
CA ILE A 144 -6.53 -19.14 11.74
C ILE A 144 -6.09 -20.60 11.88
N LYS A 145 -4.97 -20.97 11.24
CA LYS A 145 -4.32 -22.28 11.40
C LYS A 145 -2.81 -22.10 11.29
N ASP A 146 -2.07 -22.58 12.30
CA ASP A 146 -0.61 -22.46 12.36
C ASP A 146 0.07 -22.87 11.04
N LYS A 147 0.99 -22.02 10.57
CA LYS A 147 1.73 -22.11 9.30
C LYS A 147 0.90 -22.29 8.01
N SER A 148 -0.42 -22.34 8.08
CA SER A 148 -1.27 -22.86 7.01
C SER A 148 -2.42 -21.93 6.61
N ILE A 149 -2.99 -21.14 7.54
CA ILE A 149 -4.00 -20.12 7.18
C ILE A 149 -3.76 -18.84 7.99
N LEU A 150 -3.49 -17.75 7.27
CA LEU A 150 -3.31 -16.40 7.80
C LEU A 150 -4.37 -15.47 7.21
N LYS A 151 -5.06 -14.72 8.06
CA LYS A 151 -5.90 -13.59 7.65
C LYS A 151 -5.24 -12.29 8.09
N LEU A 152 -5.04 -11.37 7.16
CA LEU A 152 -4.63 -9.99 7.40
C LEU A 152 -5.85 -9.08 7.26
N THR A 153 -6.04 -8.13 8.18
CA THR A 153 -7.16 -7.17 8.16
C THR A 153 -6.64 -5.75 8.33
N ALA A 154 -6.88 -4.89 7.35
CA ALA A 154 -6.59 -3.46 7.42
C ALA A 154 -7.90 -2.65 7.49
N VAL A 155 -7.91 -1.60 8.31
CA VAL A 155 -8.99 -0.58 8.27
C VAL A 155 -8.63 0.44 7.19
N ILE A 156 -9.60 0.78 6.33
CA ILE A 156 -9.45 1.86 5.33
C ILE A 156 -10.09 3.13 5.90
N ASP A 157 -11.30 3.02 6.46
CA ASP A 157 -12.00 4.10 7.14
C ASP A 157 -13.10 3.56 8.07
N THR A 158 -13.85 4.47 8.70
CA THR A 158 -14.94 4.16 9.65
C THR A 158 -16.08 3.31 9.08
N GLN A 159 -16.15 3.14 7.75
CA GLN A 159 -17.15 2.33 7.06
C GLN A 159 -16.56 1.11 6.32
N ARG A 160 -15.22 1.02 6.19
CA ARG A 160 -14.54 0.09 5.27
C ARG A 160 -13.29 -0.59 5.83
N SER A 161 -13.16 -1.88 5.56
CA SER A 161 -11.96 -2.68 5.87
C SER A 161 -11.63 -3.68 4.77
N LEU A 162 -10.36 -4.03 4.64
CA LEU A 162 -9.85 -5.00 3.67
C LEU A 162 -9.34 -6.24 4.41
N GLU A 163 -10.01 -7.36 4.19
CA GLU A 163 -9.58 -8.71 4.60
C GLU A 163 -8.81 -9.37 3.45
N LEU A 164 -7.58 -9.84 3.72
CA LEU A 164 -6.80 -10.70 2.83
C LEU A 164 -6.57 -12.04 3.53
N THR A 165 -6.93 -13.16 2.92
CA THR A 165 -6.71 -14.49 3.50
C THR A 165 -5.79 -15.32 2.61
N TYR A 166 -4.74 -15.86 3.20
CA TYR A 166 -3.75 -16.73 2.56
C TYR A 166 -3.90 -18.14 3.13
N SER A 167 -4.08 -19.13 2.25
CA SER A 167 -4.26 -20.54 2.64
C SER A 167 -3.24 -21.44 1.93
N LEU A 168 -2.53 -22.26 2.71
CA LEU A 168 -1.52 -23.22 2.25
C LEU A 168 -1.89 -24.62 2.77
N GLU A 169 -2.30 -25.50 1.85
CA GLU A 169 -2.54 -26.91 2.18
C GLU A 169 -1.23 -27.68 2.43
N GLU A 170 -1.30 -28.76 3.21
CA GLU A 170 -0.13 -29.44 3.79
C GLU A 170 0.83 -30.11 2.78
N ASN A 171 0.44 -30.26 1.51
CA ASN A 171 1.28 -30.82 0.43
C ASN A 171 1.22 -29.98 -0.88
N SER A 172 0.77 -28.72 -0.80
CA SER A 172 0.58 -27.86 -1.97
C SER A 172 1.84 -27.06 -2.34
N SER A 173 2.04 -26.80 -3.63
CA SER A 173 3.02 -25.81 -4.13
C SER A 173 2.34 -24.52 -4.62
N ILE A 174 1.05 -24.36 -4.30
CA ILE A 174 0.19 -23.21 -4.61
C ILE A 174 -0.31 -22.65 -3.28
N LEU A 175 -0.31 -21.32 -3.17
CA LEU A 175 -0.94 -20.57 -2.09
C LEU A 175 -2.26 -20.03 -2.61
N ASP A 176 -3.37 -20.41 -1.97
CA ASP A 176 -4.69 -19.84 -2.26
C ASP A 176 -4.81 -18.46 -1.59
N PHE A 177 -5.48 -17.53 -2.26
CA PHE A 177 -5.59 -16.13 -1.86
C PHE A 177 -7.01 -15.60 -2.09
N ASP A 178 -7.67 -15.19 -1.01
CA ASP A 178 -8.95 -14.49 -1.03
C ASP A 178 -8.76 -13.02 -0.65
N LEU A 179 -9.31 -12.11 -1.46
CA LEU A 179 -9.46 -10.69 -1.15
C LEU A 179 -10.93 -10.37 -0.90
N ARG A 180 -11.22 -9.74 0.23
CA ARG A 180 -12.55 -9.28 0.59
C ARG A 180 -12.51 -7.85 1.11
N LEU A 181 -13.09 -6.94 0.34
CA LEU A 181 -13.43 -5.61 0.80
C LEU A 181 -14.77 -5.67 1.55
N ASN A 182 -14.78 -5.27 2.82
CA ASN A 182 -16.00 -4.93 3.53
C ASN A 182 -16.30 -3.46 3.29
N ASP A 183 -17.49 -3.16 2.77
CA ASP A 183 -18.03 -1.81 2.71
C ASP A 183 -19.46 -1.79 3.27
N SER A 184 -19.77 -0.74 4.02
CA SER A 184 -21.10 -0.46 4.56
C SER A 184 -21.82 0.66 3.82
N ASP A 185 -21.13 1.47 3.00
CA ASP A 185 -21.79 2.32 2.01
C ASP A 185 -22.34 1.45 0.88
N ARG A 186 -23.61 1.67 0.55
CA ARG A 186 -24.36 0.95 -0.49
C ARG A 186 -24.34 1.67 -1.84
N ASN A 187 -23.61 2.77 -1.94
CA ASN A 187 -23.50 3.62 -3.12
C ASN A 187 -22.14 3.50 -3.85
N SER A 188 -21.16 2.81 -3.24
CA SER A 188 -19.87 2.51 -3.86
C SER A 188 -20.02 1.60 -5.09
N SER A 189 -19.17 1.79 -6.10
CA SER A 189 -18.95 0.78 -7.15
C SER A 189 -17.47 0.43 -7.25
N TYR A 190 -17.22 -0.85 -7.49
CA TYR A 190 -15.89 -1.47 -7.55
C TYR A 190 -15.59 -2.06 -8.93
N ASP A 191 -16.26 -1.56 -9.98
CA ASP A 191 -16.16 -2.00 -11.38
C ASP A 191 -14.74 -1.93 -12.00
N GLN A 192 -13.78 -1.31 -11.30
CA GLN A 192 -12.41 -1.06 -11.77
C GLN A 192 -11.35 -1.41 -10.71
N LEU A 193 -11.51 -2.54 -10.02
CA LEU A 193 -10.44 -3.15 -9.22
C LEU A 193 -9.27 -3.58 -10.13
N GLU A 194 -8.07 -3.05 -9.88
CA GLU A 194 -6.87 -3.37 -10.66
C GLU A 194 -5.85 -4.15 -9.82
N LEU A 195 -5.29 -5.23 -10.38
CA LEU A 195 -4.16 -5.98 -9.80
C LEU A 195 -2.85 -5.42 -10.35
N VAL A 196 -2.01 -4.88 -9.47
CA VAL A 196 -0.63 -4.48 -9.76
C VAL A 196 0.30 -5.63 -9.39
N TRP A 197 0.90 -6.27 -10.41
CA TRP A 197 1.83 -7.39 -10.23
C TRP A 197 3.16 -7.13 -10.96
N GLY A 198 4.27 -7.30 -10.24
CA GLY A 198 5.63 -7.20 -10.79
C GLY A 198 6.62 -8.00 -9.94
N LYS A 199 7.69 -8.53 -10.55
CA LYS A 199 8.65 -9.37 -9.81
C LYS A 199 10.05 -9.34 -10.42
N ASP A 200 11.01 -8.82 -9.66
CA ASP A 200 12.43 -8.87 -9.96
C ASP A 200 12.91 -10.33 -9.87
N SER A 201 13.19 -10.95 -11.01
CA SER A 201 13.44 -12.39 -11.08
C SER A 201 14.93 -12.72 -11.11
N PHE A 202 15.37 -13.54 -10.16
CA PHE A 202 16.68 -14.16 -10.19
C PHE A 202 16.80 -15.14 -11.37
N ARG A 203 18.02 -15.31 -11.88
CA ARG A 203 18.32 -16.38 -12.83
C ARG A 203 18.25 -17.71 -12.08
N ASN A 204 17.32 -18.57 -12.47
CA ASN A 204 17.15 -19.87 -11.82
C ASN A 204 17.64 -21.05 -12.68
N SER A 205 17.68 -20.89 -14.02
CA SER A 205 18.13 -21.90 -14.99
C SER A 205 19.47 -21.57 -15.66
N LYS A 206 20.09 -22.58 -16.28
CA LYS A 206 21.22 -22.40 -17.22
C LYS A 206 20.70 -21.74 -18.51
N SER A 207 21.59 -21.35 -19.43
CA SER A 207 21.16 -20.61 -20.63
C SER A 207 20.29 -21.49 -21.52
N ILE A 208 19.41 -20.87 -22.32
CA ILE A 208 18.56 -21.56 -23.31
C ILE A 208 19.36 -22.41 -24.32
N ASP A 209 20.65 -22.10 -24.48
CA ASP A 209 21.63 -22.82 -25.30
C ASP A 209 22.04 -24.20 -24.75
N TYR A 210 21.55 -24.60 -23.56
CA TYR A 210 22.03 -25.79 -22.83
C TYR A 210 20.93 -26.76 -22.36
N GLU A 211 19.72 -26.71 -22.94
CA GLU A 211 18.79 -27.84 -22.87
C GLU A 211 19.17 -28.89 -23.94
N ASN A 212 19.61 -30.08 -23.51
CA ASN A 212 19.91 -31.26 -24.33
C ASN A 212 19.29 -32.51 -23.68
#